data_AF-A0A3D3EXL3-F1
#
_entry.id   AF-A0A3D3EXL3-F1
#
_cell.length_a   1.000
_cell.length_b   1.000
_cell.length_c   1.000
_cell.angle_alpha   90.00
_cell.angle_beta   90.00
_cell.angle_gamma   90.00
#
_symmetry.space_group_name_H-M   'P 1'
#
loop_
_entity.id
_entity.type
_entity.pdbx_description
1 polymer ?
#
loop_
_entity_poly.entity_id
_entity_poly.type
_entity_poly.pdbx_seq_one_letter_code
_entity_poly.pdbx_strand_id
1 'polypeptide(L)'
;MSDQLKYGSISSRRAMEMEEEYGAHNYHPLPVVLAKGEGVFMWDPEGNRYYDFLSAYSAVNQGHCHPKIIKALCDQAQELTLTSRAFYNNKLGEFEKFITEYFGYDMVLPMNSGAEGVETAIKLARKWAYNVKGVENNNAIIVF
;
A
#
# COMPACT_ATOMS: atom_id res chain seq x y z
N MET A 1 10.61 -8.05 -36.84
CA MET A 1 11.00 -6.66 -36.48
C MET A 1 11.38 -6.71 -35.01
N SER A 2 12.56 -6.24 -34.63
CA SER A 2 12.91 -6.14 -33.22
C SER A 2 11.96 -5.11 -32.62
N ASP A 3 11.06 -5.56 -31.75
CA ASP A 3 10.17 -4.66 -31.01
C ASP A 3 11.08 -3.79 -30.13
N GLN A 4 11.28 -2.53 -30.52
CA GLN A 4 12.05 -1.61 -29.70
C GLN A 4 11.25 -1.30 -28.46
N LEU A 5 11.67 -1.87 -27.33
CA LEU A 5 11.10 -1.55 -26.03
C LEU A 5 11.41 -0.09 -25.69
N LYS A 6 10.38 0.66 -25.31
CA LYS A 6 10.52 2.04 -24.83
C LYS A 6 10.79 2.08 -23.33
N TYR A 7 10.20 1.16 -22.59
CA TYR A 7 10.34 1.02 -21.14
C TYR A 7 10.54 -0.45 -20.75
N GLY A 8 11.12 -0.70 -19.58
CA GLY A 8 11.35 -2.05 -19.07
C GLY A 8 12.46 -2.83 -19.81
N SER A 9 12.57 -4.12 -19.49
CA SER A 9 13.61 -5.02 -20.03
C SER A 9 13.06 -6.18 -20.88
N ILE A 10 11.74 -6.40 -20.89
CA ILE A 10 11.06 -7.45 -21.66
C ILE A 10 9.73 -6.92 -22.23
N SER A 11 9.24 -7.55 -23.31
CA SER A 11 7.96 -7.20 -23.93
C SER A 11 6.76 -7.63 -23.09
N SER A 12 5.59 -7.03 -23.36
CA SER A 12 4.33 -7.39 -22.72
C SER A 12 4.02 -8.89 -22.83
N ARG A 13 4.22 -9.47 -24.02
CA ARG A 13 4.00 -10.91 -24.24
C ARG A 13 4.89 -11.75 -23.34
N ARG A 14 6.19 -11.44 -23.29
CA ARG A 14 7.15 -12.22 -22.51
C ARG A 14 6.88 -12.09 -21.00
N ALA A 15 6.48 -10.91 -20.53
CA ALA A 15 6.12 -10.70 -19.13
C ALA A 15 4.93 -11.59 -18.72
N MET A 16 3.85 -11.62 -19.51
CA MET A 16 2.69 -12.48 -19.25
C MET A 16 3.04 -13.98 -19.29
N GLU A 17 3.85 -14.43 -20.26
CA GLU A 17 4.33 -15.82 -20.31
C GLU A 17 5.12 -16.22 -19.05
N MET A 18 5.97 -15.32 -18.56
CA MET A 18 6.76 -15.58 -17.35
C MET A 18 5.91 -15.59 -16.09
N GLU A 19 4.90 -14.72 -15.98
CA GLU A 19 3.95 -14.74 -14.85
C GLU A 19 3.12 -16.03 -14.86
N GLU A 20 2.69 -16.50 -16.03
CA GLU A 20 1.97 -17.78 -16.17
C GLU A 20 2.83 -18.98 -15.71
N GLU A 21 4.12 -18.99 -16.07
CA GLU A 21 5.04 -20.08 -15.75
C GLU A 21 5.50 -20.09 -14.29
N TYR A 22 5.79 -18.91 -13.72
CA TYR A 22 6.45 -18.80 -12.41
C TYR A 22 5.57 -18.22 -11.29
N GLY A 23 4.40 -17.66 -11.61
CA GLY A 23 3.46 -17.05 -10.67
C GLY A 23 2.36 -18.01 -10.19
N ALA A 24 1.83 -17.77 -8.99
CA ALA A 24 0.63 -18.47 -8.52
C ALA A 24 -0.62 -17.89 -9.20
N HIS A 25 -1.55 -18.75 -9.61
CA HIS A 25 -2.75 -18.37 -10.38
C HIS A 25 -3.92 -17.92 -9.50
N ASN A 26 -3.74 -16.88 -8.70
CA ASN A 26 -4.77 -16.33 -7.80
C ASN A 26 -5.47 -15.06 -8.32
N TYR A 27 -5.04 -14.54 -9.47
CA TYR A 27 -5.68 -13.41 -10.17
C TYR A 27 -5.97 -13.76 -11.63
N HIS A 28 -6.88 -13.01 -12.23
CA HIS A 28 -7.09 -13.00 -13.68
C HIS A 28 -6.94 -11.55 -14.19
N PRO A 29 -5.70 -11.06 -14.39
CA PRO A 29 -5.45 -9.68 -14.78
C PRO A 29 -6.01 -9.34 -16.17
N LEU A 30 -6.28 -8.05 -16.41
CA LEU A 30 -6.45 -7.57 -17.78
C LEU A 30 -5.14 -7.83 -18.55
N PRO A 31 -5.20 -8.19 -19.85
CA PRO A 31 -4.01 -8.52 -20.65
C PRO A 31 -3.25 -7.27 -21.09
N VAL A 32 -2.79 -6.48 -20.12
CA VAL A 32 -1.98 -5.28 -20.28
C VAL A 32 -0.83 -5.33 -19.29
N VAL A 33 0.39 -5.12 -19.78
CA VAL A 33 1.59 -5.06 -18.94
C VAL A 33 1.99 -3.61 -18.79
N LEU A 34 2.30 -3.17 -17.56
CA LEU A 34 2.62 -1.78 -17.26
C LEU A 34 4.07 -1.68 -16.82
N ALA A 35 4.83 -0.76 -17.42
CA ALA A 35 6.27 -0.59 -17.24
C ALA A 35 6.68 0.79 -16.72
N LYS A 36 5.80 1.80 -16.81
CA LYS A 36 6.03 3.15 -16.25
C LYS A 36 4.70 3.74 -15.76
N GLY A 37 4.73 4.47 -14.65
CA GLY A 37 3.60 5.28 -14.16
C GLY A 37 4.03 6.73 -13.91
N GLU A 38 3.15 7.70 -14.20
CA GLU A 38 3.37 9.12 -13.90
C GLU A 38 2.02 9.85 -13.83
N GLY A 39 1.69 10.38 -12.66
CA GLY A 39 0.41 11.07 -12.44
C GLY A 39 -0.77 10.13 -12.73
N VAL A 40 -1.64 10.53 -13.66
CA VAL A 40 -2.83 9.75 -14.07
C VAL A 40 -2.54 8.74 -15.19
N PHE A 41 -1.28 8.66 -15.66
CA PHE A 41 -0.91 7.86 -16.82
C PHE A 41 -0.06 6.65 -16.45
N MET A 42 -0.24 5.59 -17.24
CA MET A 42 0.65 4.43 -17.25
C MET A 42 1.05 4.09 -18.69
N TRP A 43 2.19 3.42 -18.85
CA TRP A 43 2.69 2.97 -20.14
C TRP A 43 3.08 1.50 -20.10
N ASP A 44 2.86 0.78 -21.19
CA ASP A 44 3.40 -0.57 -21.40
C ASP A 44 4.87 -0.54 -21.87
N PRO A 45 5.58 -1.69 -21.91
CA PRO A 45 6.95 -1.77 -22.42
C PRO A 45 7.11 -1.24 -23.85
N GLU A 46 6.10 -1.44 -24.71
CA GLU A 46 6.07 -1.00 -26.10
C GLU A 46 5.84 0.52 -26.24
N GLY A 47 5.45 1.21 -25.16
CA GLY A 47 5.30 2.65 -25.09
C GLY A 47 3.89 3.18 -25.32
N ASN A 48 2.88 2.31 -25.43
CA ASN A 48 1.47 2.70 -25.45
C ASN A 48 1.11 3.35 -24.11
N ARG A 49 0.29 4.40 -24.14
CA ARG A 49 -0.09 5.19 -22.96
C ARG A 49 -1.57 5.00 -22.63
N TYR A 50 -1.86 4.85 -21.35
CA TYR A 50 -3.20 4.63 -20.82
C TYR A 50 -3.50 5.63 -19.71
N TYR A 51 -4.77 6.02 -19.56
CA TYR A 51 -5.26 6.62 -18.33
C TYR A 51 -5.53 5.52 -17.32
N ASP A 52 -5.08 5.71 -16.08
CA ASP A 52 -5.43 4.82 -14.97
C ASP A 52 -6.76 5.24 -14.33
N PHE A 53 -7.81 4.46 -14.56
CA PHE A 53 -9.13 4.65 -13.95
C PHE A 53 -9.39 3.70 -12.77
N LEU A 54 -8.40 2.91 -12.36
CA LEU A 54 -8.48 2.04 -11.19
C LEU A 54 -7.75 2.65 -9.99
N SER A 55 -6.63 3.35 -10.23
CA SER A 55 -5.78 3.96 -9.20
C SER A 55 -5.36 2.97 -8.10
N ALA A 56 -5.08 1.72 -8.51
CA ALA A 56 -4.75 0.61 -7.60
C ALA A 56 -5.71 0.53 -6.40
N TYR A 57 -7.01 0.54 -6.66
CA TYR A 57 -8.06 0.57 -5.63
C TYR A 57 -7.95 1.79 -4.70
N SER A 58 -7.74 2.98 -5.28
CA SER A 58 -7.53 4.26 -4.58
C SER A 58 -6.23 4.38 -3.77
N ALA A 59 -5.27 3.45 -3.92
CA ALA A 59 -3.97 3.56 -3.25
C ALA A 59 -3.08 4.67 -3.83
N VAL A 60 -3.21 4.98 -5.12
CA VAL A 60 -2.42 6.02 -5.81
C VAL A 60 -3.22 7.29 -6.05
N ASN A 61 -4.01 7.74 -5.07
CA ASN A 61 -4.82 8.96 -5.16
C ASN A 61 -4.00 10.22 -5.53
N GLN A 62 -2.73 10.26 -5.16
CA GLN A 62 -1.80 11.36 -5.43
C GLN A 62 -1.24 11.32 -6.86
N GLY A 63 -1.54 10.26 -7.63
CA GLY A 63 -0.93 9.94 -8.91
C GLY A 63 0.34 9.09 -8.79
N HIS A 64 0.58 8.27 -9.81
CA HIS A 64 1.75 7.40 -9.90
C HIS A 64 3.05 8.20 -9.80
N CYS A 65 4.00 7.67 -9.02
CA CYS A 65 5.36 8.21 -8.87
C CYS A 65 5.42 9.71 -8.50
N HIS A 66 4.50 10.18 -7.65
CA HIS A 66 4.45 11.58 -7.25
C HIS A 66 5.79 12.07 -6.66
N PRO A 67 6.42 13.14 -7.18
CA PRO A 67 7.82 13.48 -6.91
C PRO A 67 8.10 13.78 -5.43
N LYS A 68 7.15 14.39 -4.70
CA LYS A 68 7.31 14.63 -3.26
C LYS A 68 7.37 13.33 -2.44
N ILE A 69 6.61 12.31 -2.83
CA ILE A 69 6.54 11.02 -2.10
C ILE A 69 7.81 10.22 -2.41
N ILE A 70 8.20 10.15 -3.69
CA ILE A 70 9.44 9.47 -4.10
C ILE A 70 10.66 10.11 -3.41
N LYS A 71 10.73 11.45 -3.35
CA LYS A 71 11.82 12.12 -2.65
C LYS A 71 11.85 11.76 -1.16
N ALA A 72 10.71 11.83 -0.46
CA ALA A 72 10.65 11.49 0.96
C ALA A 72 11.06 10.03 1.24
N LEU A 73 10.64 9.10 0.36
CA LEU A 73 11.06 7.70 0.42
C LEU A 73 12.58 7.56 0.24
N CYS A 74 13.15 8.15 -0.82
CA CYS A 74 14.59 8.05 -1.11
C CYS A 74 15.44 8.68 -0.01
N ASP A 75 15.07 9.87 0.47
CA ASP A 75 15.79 10.56 1.54
C ASP A 75 15.83 9.68 2.81
N GLN A 76 14.68 9.18 3.28
CA GLN A 76 14.61 8.37 4.50
C GLN A 76 15.26 7.00 4.34
N ALA A 77 15.12 6.37 3.17
CA ALA A 77 15.69 5.04 2.91
C ALA A 77 17.23 5.05 2.88
N GLN A 78 17.85 6.19 2.55
CA GLN A 78 19.31 6.37 2.63
C GLN A 78 19.79 6.62 4.07
N GLU A 79 18.90 6.97 4.99
CA GLU A 79 19.23 7.24 6.40
C GLU A 79 18.94 6.03 7.30
N LEU A 80 17.69 5.57 7.35
CA LEU A 80 17.26 4.45 8.19
C LEU A 80 15.88 3.94 7.77
N THR A 81 15.72 2.63 7.58
CA THR A 81 14.47 2.01 7.12
C THR A 81 13.70 1.23 8.18
N LEU A 82 14.38 0.41 9.00
CA LEU A 82 13.72 -0.50 9.92
C LEU A 82 14.53 -0.70 11.22
N THR A 83 13.85 -0.51 12.35
CA THR A 83 14.43 -0.68 13.70
C THR A 83 13.69 -1.72 14.54
N SER A 84 12.68 -2.40 13.98
CA SER A 84 11.65 -3.10 14.74
C SER A 84 10.89 -2.15 15.69
N ARG A 85 10.09 -2.70 16.61
CA ARG A 85 9.48 -1.94 17.72
C ARG A 85 10.23 -2.11 19.04
N ALA A 86 11.35 -2.84 19.04
CA ALA A 86 12.23 -2.99 20.19
C ALA A 86 13.03 -1.71 20.47
N PHE A 87 13.23 -0.86 19.44
CA PHE A 87 13.91 0.42 19.56
C PHE A 87 12.98 1.55 19.13
N TYR A 88 13.17 2.73 19.72
CA TYR A 88 12.60 3.96 19.18
C TYR A 88 13.35 4.37 17.91
N ASN A 89 12.65 5.08 17.02
CA ASN A 89 13.26 5.79 15.90
C ASN A 89 12.76 7.23 15.88
N ASN A 90 13.47 8.10 15.18
CA ASN A 90 13.24 9.54 15.15
C ASN A 90 12.06 9.99 14.27
N LYS A 91 11.41 9.09 13.51
CA LYS A 91 10.31 9.44 12.59
C LYS A 91 8.93 9.04 13.07
N LEU A 92 8.83 7.95 13.81
CA LEU A 92 7.55 7.42 14.24
C LEU A 92 6.76 8.45 15.08
N GLY A 93 7.38 9.08 16.07
CA GLY A 93 6.70 10.08 16.90
C GLY A 93 6.27 11.35 16.14
N GLU A 94 7.07 11.80 15.16
CA GLU A 94 6.70 12.94 14.29
C GLU A 94 5.45 12.61 13.46
N PHE A 95 5.40 11.41 12.88
CA PHE A 95 4.24 10.91 12.15
C PHE A 95 3.02 10.74 13.07
N GLU A 96 3.20 10.13 14.23
CA GLU A 96 2.12 9.89 15.20
C GLU A 96 1.46 11.20 15.63
N LYS A 97 2.23 12.25 15.92
CA LYS A 97 1.71 13.59 16.21
C LYS A 97 0.98 14.21 15.02
N PHE A 98 1.58 14.15 13.82
CA PHE A 98 1.00 14.76 12.63
C PHE A 98 -0.39 14.18 12.32
N ILE A 99 -0.52 12.85 12.32
CA ILE A 99 -1.76 12.19 11.92
C ILE A 99 -2.88 12.37 12.95
N THR A 100 -2.56 12.35 14.25
CA THR A 100 -3.54 12.57 15.31
C THR A 100 -4.07 13.99 15.32
N GLU A 101 -3.20 15.00 15.16
CA GLU A 101 -3.61 16.40 15.04
C GLU A 101 -4.43 16.66 13.78
N TYR A 102 -4.06 16.04 12.65
CA TYR A 102 -4.76 16.23 11.39
C TYR A 102 -6.19 15.67 11.40
N PHE A 103 -6.40 14.49 12.00
CA PHE A 103 -7.71 13.83 12.05
C PHE A 103 -8.50 14.06 13.36
N GLY A 104 -7.90 14.67 14.37
CA GLY A 104 -8.55 14.96 15.65
C GLY A 104 -8.73 13.75 16.57
N TYR A 105 -7.74 12.86 16.62
CA TYR A 105 -7.71 11.69 17.53
C TYR A 105 -6.62 11.83 18.59
N ASP A 106 -6.76 11.15 19.73
CA ASP A 106 -5.75 11.21 20.80
C ASP A 106 -4.49 10.36 20.49
N MET A 107 -4.66 9.21 19.84
CA MET A 107 -3.60 8.24 19.59
C MET A 107 -3.80 7.54 18.24
N VAL A 108 -2.70 7.05 17.66
CA VAL A 108 -2.69 6.21 16.46
C VAL A 108 -1.88 4.95 16.71
N LEU A 109 -2.27 3.84 16.07
CA LEU A 109 -1.51 2.60 16.07
C LEU A 109 -1.21 2.19 14.61
N PRO A 110 -0.02 2.50 14.08
CA PRO A 110 0.31 2.22 12.68
C PRO A 110 0.48 0.73 12.40
N MET A 111 -0.08 0.28 11.27
CA MET A 111 -0.01 -1.08 10.73
C MET A 111 0.36 -1.03 9.23
N ASN A 112 0.49 -2.18 8.56
CA ASN A 112 0.99 -2.23 7.18
C ASN A 112 -0.15 -2.39 6.15
N SER A 113 -1.12 -3.27 6.43
CA SER A 113 -2.22 -3.57 5.51
C SER A 113 -3.59 -3.13 6.03
N GLY A 114 -4.56 -3.01 5.10
CA GLY A 114 -5.95 -2.74 5.47
C GLY A 114 -6.56 -3.82 6.36
N ALA A 115 -6.23 -5.09 6.12
CA ALA A 115 -6.70 -6.22 6.93
C ALA A 115 -6.15 -6.15 8.36
N GLU A 116 -4.86 -5.86 8.53
CA GLU A 116 -4.25 -5.66 9.86
C GLU A 116 -4.90 -4.48 10.61
N GLY A 117 -5.21 -3.39 9.91
CA GLY A 117 -5.93 -2.26 10.47
C GLY A 117 -7.31 -2.66 11.01
N VAL A 118 -8.10 -3.38 10.20
CA VAL A 118 -9.42 -3.89 10.60
C VAL A 118 -9.31 -4.85 11.79
N GLU A 119 -8.43 -5.85 11.71
CA GLU A 119 -8.23 -6.82 12.81
C GLU A 119 -7.80 -6.16 14.12
N THR A 120 -6.96 -5.14 14.04
CA THR A 120 -6.53 -4.38 15.22
C THR A 120 -7.68 -3.57 15.82
N ALA A 121 -8.53 -2.96 14.98
CA ALA A 121 -9.72 -2.26 15.43
C ALA A 121 -10.72 -3.20 16.13
N ILE A 122 -10.93 -4.41 15.59
CA ILE A 122 -11.75 -5.47 16.22
C ILE A 122 -11.21 -5.81 17.60
N LYS A 123 -9.89 -6.04 17.72
CA LYS A 123 -9.23 -6.37 18.99
C LYS A 123 -9.40 -5.25 20.01
N LEU A 124 -9.22 -4.00 19.58
CA LEU A 124 -9.40 -2.82 20.44
C LEU A 124 -10.85 -2.74 20.94
N ALA A 125 -11.83 -2.85 20.03
CA ALA A 125 -13.25 -2.78 20.37
C ALA A 125 -13.68 -3.90 21.32
N ARG A 126 -13.27 -5.15 21.07
CA ARG A 126 -13.55 -6.28 21.98
C ARG A 126 -12.92 -6.08 23.35
N LYS A 127 -11.64 -5.68 23.42
CA LYS A 127 -10.95 -5.43 24.68
C LYS A 127 -11.64 -4.32 25.49
N TRP A 128 -12.07 -3.26 24.82
CA TRP A 128 -12.85 -2.18 25.45
C TRP A 128 -14.22 -2.68 25.92
N ALA A 129 -14.92 -3.48 25.13
CA ALA A 129 -16.24 -4.01 25.49
C ALA A 129 -16.19 -4.85 26.78
N TYR A 130 -15.16 -5.68 26.94
CA TYR A 130 -14.99 -6.47 28.16
C TYR A 130 -14.53 -5.62 29.35
N ASN A 131 -13.52 -4.77 29.16
CA ASN A 131 -12.89 -4.07 30.28
C ASN A 131 -13.63 -2.81 30.75
N VAL A 132 -14.32 -2.13 29.85
CA VAL A 132 -14.94 -0.82 30.12
C VAL A 132 -16.46 -0.90 30.05
N LYS A 133 -17.01 -1.47 28.97
CA LYS A 133 -18.47 -1.61 28.84
C LYS A 133 -19.04 -2.68 29.76
N GLY A 134 -18.24 -3.66 30.19
CA GLY A 134 -18.65 -4.75 31.08
C GLY A 134 -19.45 -5.85 30.40
N VAL A 135 -19.24 -6.06 29.09
CA VAL A 135 -19.80 -7.22 28.39
C VAL A 135 -19.20 -8.50 28.98
N GLU A 136 -20.01 -9.54 29.15
CA GLU A 136 -19.53 -10.83 29.65
C GLU A 136 -18.48 -11.44 28.70
N ASN A 137 -17.47 -12.10 29.27
CA ASN A 137 -16.40 -12.72 28.50
C ASN A 137 -16.95 -13.65 27.42
N ASN A 138 -16.40 -13.55 26.22
CA ASN A 138 -16.79 -14.30 25.02
C ASN A 138 -18.17 -13.99 24.44
N ASN A 139 -18.91 -13.02 25.01
CA ASN A 139 -20.23 -12.60 24.52
C ASN A 139 -20.19 -11.29 23.72
N ALA A 140 -19.02 -10.71 23.41
CA ALA A 140 -18.94 -9.52 22.57
C ALA A 140 -19.10 -9.87 21.08
N ILE A 141 -20.17 -9.35 20.47
CA ILE A 141 -20.47 -9.45 19.05
C ILE A 141 -19.96 -8.19 18.34
N ILE A 142 -19.24 -8.38 17.23
CA ILE A 142 -18.84 -7.31 16.31
C ILE A 142 -19.76 -7.36 15.10
N VAL A 143 -20.25 -6.21 14.67
CA VAL A 143 -21.10 -6.03 13.49
C VAL A 143 -20.33 -5.17 12.49
N PHE A 144 -20.22 -5.62 11.25
CA PHE A 144 -19.64 -4.89 10.12
C PHE A 144 -20.73 -4.49 9.14
#